data_AF-A0A9E3DPB9-F1
#
_entry.id   AF-A0A9E3DPB9-F1
#
_cell.length_a   1.000
_cell.length_b   1.000
_cell.length_c   1.000
_cell.angle_alpha   90.00
_cell.angle_beta   90.00
_cell.angle_gamma   90.00
#
_symmetry.space_group_name_H-M   'P 1'
#
loop_
_entity.id
_entity.type
_entity.pdbx_description
1 polymer ?
#
loop_
_entity_poly.entity_id
_entity_poly.type
_entity_poly.pdbx_seq_one_letter_code
_entity_poly.pdbx_strand_id
1 'polypeptide(L)'
;MTQWTVAAMVLMGGGLAPALWLASRGTAVCRLIGLQLVSSVSVLVLLVLVQAIGQPSYLIVPLVLALLSFAGTLVFARLLRSAP
;
A
#
# COMPACT_ATOMS: atom_id res chain seq x y z
N MET A 1 4.86 0.22 -24.74
CA MET A 1 4.07 0.40 -23.51
C MET A 1 3.33 -0.90 -23.26
N THR A 2 3.87 -1.78 -22.42
CA THR A 2 3.21 -3.04 -22.08
C THR A 2 1.90 -2.75 -21.35
N GLN A 3 0.86 -3.56 -21.55
CA GLN A 3 -0.45 -3.39 -20.90
C GLN A 3 -0.31 -3.27 -19.36
N TRP A 4 0.70 -3.95 -18.80
CA TRP A 4 1.08 -3.88 -17.39
C TRP A 4 1.56 -2.51 -16.92
N THR A 5 2.29 -1.72 -17.74
CA THR A 5 2.73 -0.38 -17.33
C THR A 5 1.55 0.60 -17.28
N VAL A 6 0.57 0.43 -18.16
CA VAL A 6 -0.68 1.20 -18.11
C VAL A 6 -1.48 0.84 -16.86
N ALA A 7 -1.59 -0.46 -16.54
CA ALA A 7 -2.24 -0.91 -15.30
C ALA A 7 -1.57 -0.33 -14.05
N ALA A 8 -0.23 -0.28 -14.02
CA ALA A 8 0.52 0.35 -12.92
C ALA A 8 0.20 1.84 -12.78
N MET A 9 0.15 2.60 -13.89
CA MET A 9 -0.23 4.01 -13.86
C MET A 9 -1.67 4.22 -13.36
N VAL A 10 -2.61 3.38 -13.79
CA VAL A 10 -4.00 3.43 -13.33
C VAL A 10 -4.08 3.15 -11.82
N LEU A 11 -3.32 2.17 -11.31
CA LEU A 11 -3.25 1.88 -9.88
C LEU A 11 -2.62 3.03 -9.07
N MET A 12 -1.56 3.67 -9.59
CA MET A 12 -0.96 4.84 -8.95
C MET A 12 -1.92 6.03 -8.93
N GLY A 13 -2.54 6.36 -10.06
CA GLY A 13 -3.45 7.50 -10.15
C GLY A 13 -4.78 7.28 -9.43
N GLY A 14 -5.41 6.12 -9.64
CA GLY A 14 -6.74 5.80 -9.12
C GLY A 14 -6.76 5.18 -7.73
N GLY A 15 -5.69 4.48 -7.33
CA GLY A 15 -5.61 3.81 -6.04
C GLY A 15 -4.77 4.56 -5.01
N LEU A 16 -3.52 4.91 -5.36
CA LEU A 16 -2.61 5.54 -4.39
C LEU A 16 -3.02 6.98 -4.06
N ALA A 17 -3.36 7.79 -5.06
CA ALA A 17 -3.70 9.19 -4.82
C ALA A 17 -4.86 9.39 -3.80
N PRO A 18 -6.03 8.73 -3.93
CA PRO A 18 -7.09 8.87 -2.93
C PRO A 18 -6.73 8.23 -1.59
N ALA A 19 -5.98 7.13 -1.58
CA ALA A 19 -5.54 6.48 -0.35
C ALA A 19 -4.57 7.38 0.46
N LEU A 20 -3.63 8.04 -0.22
CA LEU A 20 -2.71 9.03 0.38
C LEU A 20 -3.48 10.24 0.91
N TRP A 21 -4.47 10.72 0.16
CA TRP A 21 -5.32 11.82 0.62
C TRP A 21 -6.07 11.45 1.90
N LEU A 22 -6.64 10.24 1.98
CA LEU A 22 -7.31 9.73 3.18
C LEU A 22 -6.34 9.52 4.35
N ALA A 23 -5.14 8.98 4.10
CA ALA A 23 -4.09 8.78 5.11
C ALA A 23 -3.60 10.10 5.75
N SER A 24 -3.78 11.21 5.03
CA SER A 24 -3.31 12.54 5.44
C SER A 24 -4.37 13.35 6.20
N ARG A 25 -5.65 12.92 6.20
CA ARG A 25 -6.77 13.70 6.73
C ARG A 25 -7.57 12.94 7.80
N GLY A 26 -8.23 13.69 8.68
CA GLY A 26 -9.18 13.15 9.66
C GLY A 26 -8.54 12.66 10.97
N THR A 27 -9.29 11.83 11.71
CA THR A 27 -8.89 11.29 13.01
C THR A 27 -7.77 10.26 12.88
N ALA A 28 -7.10 9.93 13.98
CA ALA A 28 -6.02 8.93 13.99
C ALA A 28 -6.46 7.57 13.41
N VAL A 29 -7.72 7.17 13.64
CA VAL A 29 -8.32 5.94 13.08
C VAL A 29 -8.50 6.06 11.55
N CYS A 30 -9.03 7.18 11.05
CA CYS A 30 -9.17 7.40 9.60
C CYS A 30 -7.81 7.39 8.90
N ARG A 31 -6.78 7.98 9.51
CA ARG A 31 -5.41 7.96 8.98
C ARG A 31 -4.82 6.56 8.94
N LEU A 32 -5.09 5.73 9.95
CA LEU A 32 -4.69 4.31 9.98
C LEU A 32 -5.33 3.52 8.84
N ILE A 33 -6.64 3.70 8.61
CA ILE A 33 -7.36 3.06 7.51
C ILE A 33 -6.78 3.51 6.15
N GLY A 34 -6.50 4.80 6.00
CA GLY A 34 -5.84 5.35 4.83
C GLY A 34 -4.46 4.74 4.60
N LEU A 35 -3.63 4.62 5.65
CA LEU A 35 -2.31 3.99 5.56
C LEU A 35 -2.42 2.51 5.15
N GLN A 36 -3.38 1.77 5.68
CA GLN A 36 -3.58 0.38 5.29
C GLN A 36 -3.97 0.27 3.81
N LEU A 37 -4.85 1.15 3.32
CA LEU A 37 -5.19 1.22 1.90
C LEU A 37 -3.97 1.56 1.03
N VAL A 38 -3.15 2.54 1.42
CA VAL A 38 -1.92 2.92 0.69
C VAL A 38 -0.98 1.73 0.57
N SER A 39 -0.77 0.98 1.66
CA SER A 39 0.10 -0.19 1.65
C SER A 39 -0.44 -1.29 0.74
N SER A 40 -1.73 -1.61 0.83
CA SER A 40 -2.35 -2.63 -0.03
C SER A 40 -2.25 -2.27 -1.52
N VAL A 41 -2.52 -1.01 -1.88
CA VAL A 41 -2.38 -0.57 -3.27
C VAL A 41 -0.92 -0.57 -3.71
N SER A 42 0.02 -0.18 -2.84
CA SER A 42 1.46 -0.23 -3.15
C SER A 42 1.94 -1.65 -3.45
N VAL A 43 1.46 -2.65 -2.70
CA VAL A 43 1.74 -4.07 -2.98
C VAL A 43 1.23 -4.46 -4.37
N LEU A 44 0.00 -4.07 -4.73
CA LEU A 44 -0.55 -4.34 -6.07
C LEU A 44 0.26 -3.66 -7.18
N VAL A 45 0.64 -2.40 -7.00
CA VAL A 45 1.48 -1.65 -7.95
C VAL A 45 2.81 -2.37 -8.16
N LEU A 46 3.48 -2.78 -7.07
CA LEU A 46 4.74 -3.52 -7.14
C LEU A 46 4.58 -4.86 -7.87
N LEU A 47 3.52 -5.63 -7.58
CA LEU A 47 3.25 -6.89 -8.27
C LEU A 47 3.04 -6.69 -9.77
N VAL A 48 2.27 -5.67 -10.18
CA VAL A 48 2.09 -5.34 -11.60
C VAL A 48 3.43 -4.93 -12.24
N LEU A 49 4.28 -4.21 -11.51
CA LEU A 49 5.63 -3.88 -11.97
C LEU A 49 6.51 -5.13 -12.14
N VAL A 50 6.43 -6.10 -11.23
CA VAL A 50 7.13 -7.39 -11.36
C VAL A 50 6.70 -8.09 -12.66
N GLN A 51 5.40 -8.09 -12.96
CA GLN A 51 4.89 -8.66 -14.21
C GLN A 51 5.37 -7.88 -15.44
N ALA A 52 5.49 -6.55 -15.35
CA ALA A 52 6.00 -5.72 -16.44
C ALA A 52 7.49 -5.95 -16.71
N ILE A 53 8.28 -6.20 -15.67
CA ILE A 53 9.74 -6.45 -15.76
C ILE A 53 10.02 -7.92 -16.15
N GLY A 54 9.14 -8.85 -15.79
CA GLY A 54 9.26 -10.28 -16.11
C GLY A 54 10.30 -11.02 -15.26
N GLN A 55 10.76 -10.44 -14.15
CA GLN A 55 11.76 -11.05 -13.28
C GLN A 55 11.16 -11.47 -11.92
N PRO A 56 11.07 -12.78 -11.62
CA PRO A 56 10.39 -13.27 -10.43
C PRO A 56 11.11 -12.95 -9.12
N SER A 57 12.43 -12.68 -9.16
CA SER A 57 13.22 -12.31 -7.98
C SER A 57 12.67 -11.06 -7.27
N TYR A 58 12.03 -10.14 -8.00
CA TYR A 58 11.45 -8.93 -7.43
C TYR A 58 10.17 -9.16 -6.61
N LEU A 59 9.58 -10.37 -6.60
CA LEU A 59 8.42 -10.69 -5.76
C LEU A 59 8.70 -10.59 -4.25
N ILE A 60 9.97 -10.66 -3.85
CA ILE A 60 10.37 -10.51 -2.45
C ILE A 60 9.96 -9.13 -1.89
N VAL A 61 10.00 -8.08 -2.72
CA VAL A 61 9.73 -6.70 -2.31
C VAL A 61 8.26 -6.49 -1.90
N PRO A 62 7.25 -6.80 -2.75
CA PRO A 62 5.85 -6.71 -2.36
C PRO A 62 5.49 -7.64 -1.20
N LEU A 63 6.11 -8.83 -1.12
CA LEU A 63 5.87 -9.78 -0.04
C LEU A 63 6.32 -9.21 1.32
N VAL A 64 7.55 -8.71 1.38
CA VAL A 64 8.12 -8.09 2.60
C VAL A 64 7.30 -6.87 2.99
N LEU A 65 6.94 -6.01 2.04
CA LEU A 65 6.10 -4.84 2.30
C LEU A 65 4.73 -5.22 2.90
N ALA A 66 4.09 -6.28 2.40
CA ALA A 66 2.82 -6.75 2.92
C ALA A 66 2.92 -7.19 4.40
N LEU A 67 3.97 -7.94 4.74
CA LEU A 67 4.23 -8.39 6.11
C LEU A 67 4.52 -7.20 7.06
N LEU A 68 5.38 -6.28 6.64
CA LEU A 68 5.71 -5.07 7.40
C LEU A 68 4.48 -4.17 7.60
N SER A 69 3.65 -4.00 6.58
CA SER A 69 2.42 -3.21 6.70
C SER A 69 1.47 -3.84 7.72
N PHE A 70 1.30 -5.16 7.69
CA PHE A 70 0.44 -5.85 8.65
C PHE A 70 0.94 -5.68 10.09
N ALA A 71 2.24 -5.92 10.32
CA ALA A 71 2.85 -5.75 11.63
C ALA A 71 2.76 -4.29 12.11
N GLY A 72 3.06 -3.31 11.24
CA GLY A 72 2.97 -1.88 11.55
C GLY A 72 1.55 -1.45 11.93
N THR A 73 0.54 -1.91 11.20
CA THR A 73 -0.86 -1.60 11.51
C THR A 73 -1.29 -2.15 12.87
N LEU A 74 -0.84 -3.34 13.27
CA LEU A 74 -1.11 -3.88 14.60
C LEU A 74 -0.44 -3.05 15.72
N VAL A 75 0.80 -2.60 15.50
CA VAL A 75 1.50 -1.73 16.45
C VAL A 75 0.75 -0.41 16.63
N PHE A 76 0.37 0.26 15.54
CA PHE A 76 -0.40 1.49 15.62
C PHE A 76 -1.79 1.28 16.24
N ALA A 77 -2.50 0.21 15.87
CA ALA A 77 -3.79 -0.12 16.48
C ALA A 77 -3.68 -0.32 17.99
N ARG A 78 -2.60 -0.98 18.45
CA ARG A 78 -2.30 -1.13 19.88
C ARG A 78 -2.03 0.21 20.55
N LEU A 79 -1.25 1.09 19.92
CA LEU A 79 -0.94 2.42 20.48
C LEU A 79 -2.21 3.30 20.57
N LEU A 80 -3.08 3.27 19.55
CA LEU A 80 -4.36 3.98 19.59
C LEU A 80 -5.29 3.45 20.69
N ARG A 81 -5.27 2.13 20.95
CA ARG A 81 -6.02 1.51 22.05
C ARG A 81 -5.55 2.00 23.42
N SER A 82 -4.27 2.35 23.56
CA SER A 82 -3.65 2.80 24.80
C SER A 82 -3.68 4.31 25.01
N ALA A 83 -4.17 5.07 24.03
CA ALA A 83 -4.31 6.52 24.15
C ALA A 83 -5.50 6.85 25.09
N PRO A 84 -5.34 7.80 26.03
CA PRO A 84 -6.36 8.15 27.02
C PRO A 84 -7.60 8.82 26.40
#